data_AF-A0A7J4EF04-F1
#
_entry.id   AF-A0A7J4EF04-F1
#
_cell.length_a   1.000
_cell.length_b   1.000
_cell.length_c   1.000
_cell.angle_alpha   90.00
_cell.angle_beta   90.00
_cell.angle_gamma   90.00
#
_symmetry.space_group_name_H-M   'P 1'
#
loop_
_entity.id
_entity.type
_entity.pdbx_description
1 polymer ?
#
loop_
_entity_poly.entity_id
_entity_poly.type
_entity_poly.pdbx_seq_one_letter_code
_entity_poly.pdbx_strand_id
1 'polypeptide(L)'
;MKKTVICRCEDVSEDEILEAIEEGFVDIEELRKRLRLGMGPCQGRTCIPLVVKILAQKTGKKVEEIPLPTSRPPIVPVTLGALASDEDEE
;
A
#
# COMPACT_ATOMS: atom_id res chain seq x y z
N MET A 1 3.99 -20.78 -14.98
CA MET A 1 4.72 -19.62 -14.41
C MET A 1 4.18 -19.35 -13.02
N LYS A 2 5.06 -19.05 -12.06
CA LYS A 2 4.66 -18.73 -10.68
C LYS A 2 4.35 -17.23 -10.61
N LYS A 3 3.11 -16.86 -10.27
CA LYS A 3 2.75 -15.45 -10.00
C LYS A 3 3.33 -15.05 -8.65
N THR A 4 4.08 -13.95 -8.61
CA THR A 4 4.56 -13.35 -7.36
C THR A 4 3.49 -12.37 -6.87
N VAL A 5 2.90 -12.66 -5.71
CA VAL A 5 1.92 -11.76 -5.07
C VAL A 5 2.65 -10.74 -4.22
N ILE A 6 2.43 -9.46 -4.50
CA ILE A 6 3.04 -8.35 -3.75
C ILE A 6 2.08 -7.84 -2.67
N CYS A 7 0.79 -7.70 -2.98
CA CYS A 7 -0.23 -7.34 -2.00
C CYS A 7 -1.18 -8.50 -1.75
N ARG A 8 -1.02 -9.16 -0.60
CA ARG A 8 -1.89 -10.27 -0.18
C ARG A 8 -3.31 -9.86 0.22
N CYS A 9 -3.56 -8.56 0.44
CA CYS A 9 -4.85 -8.07 0.93
C CYS A 9 -5.80 -7.72 -0.22
N GLU A 10 -5.24 -7.24 -1.33
CA GLU A 10 -5.99 -6.86 -2.54
C GLU A 10 -5.65 -7.79 -3.72
N ASP A 11 -4.95 -8.91 -3.45
CA ASP A 11 -4.51 -9.92 -4.43
C ASP A 11 -3.74 -9.38 -5.64
N VAL A 12 -2.94 -8.35 -5.44
CA VAL A 12 -2.14 -7.70 -6.51
C VAL A 12 -0.81 -8.41 -6.71
N SER A 13 -0.55 -8.80 -7.95
CA SER A 13 0.70 -9.42 -8.40
C SER A 13 1.76 -8.41 -8.82
N GLU A 14 3.01 -8.86 -8.91
CA GLU A 14 4.12 -8.08 -9.43
C GLU A 14 3.88 -7.63 -10.87
N ASP A 15 3.36 -8.52 -11.72
CA ASP A 15 3.08 -8.24 -13.13
C ASP A 15 2.09 -7.08 -13.30
N GLU A 16 1.04 -7.02 -12.48
CA GLU A 16 0.05 -5.93 -12.51
C GLU A 16 0.65 -4.58 -12.09
N ILE A 17 1.62 -4.60 -11.17
CA ILE A 17 2.36 -3.38 -10.78
C ILE A 17 3.24 -2.91 -11.93
N LEU A 18 3.91 -3.84 -12.60
CA LEU A 18 4.77 -3.53 -13.75
C LEU A 18 3.95 -2.97 -14.92
N GLU A 19 2.81 -3.59 -15.22
CA GLU A 19 1.87 -3.11 -16.25
C GLU A 19 1.40 -1.68 -15.93
N ALA A 20 1.01 -1.39 -14.69
CA ALA A 20 0.61 -0.04 -14.30
C ALA A 20 1.77 0.97 -14.43
N ILE A 21 3.01 0.59 -14.13
CA ILE A 21 4.17 1.47 -14.33
C ILE A 21 4.39 1.74 -15.83
N GLU A 22 4.21 0.74 -16.69
CA GLU A 22 4.30 0.87 -18.14
C GLU A 22 3.16 1.73 -18.73
N GLU A 23 1.97 1.71 -18.12
CA GLU A 23 0.86 2.63 -18.41
C GLU A 23 1.17 4.09 -18.01
N GLY A 24 2.25 4.33 -17.25
CA GLY A 24 2.72 5.65 -16.86
C GLY A 24 2.47 6.03 -15.40
N PHE A 25 1.93 5.13 -14.58
CA PHE A 25 1.73 5.36 -13.14
C PHE A 25 3.06 5.22 -12.40
N VAL A 26 3.83 6.31 -12.34
CA VAL A 26 5.19 6.36 -11.77
C VAL A 26 5.28 6.98 -10.38
N ASP A 27 4.12 7.25 -9.76
CA ASP A 27 4.00 7.71 -8.38
C ASP A 27 3.31 6.67 -7.49
N ILE A 28 3.71 6.62 -6.21
CA ILE A 28 3.16 5.63 -5.27
C ILE A 28 1.68 5.86 -4.99
N GLU A 29 1.21 7.11 -4.90
CA GLU A 29 -0.19 7.41 -4.62
C GLU A 29 -1.06 7.10 -5.84
N GLU A 30 -0.53 7.30 -7.04
CA GLU A 30 -1.19 6.89 -8.28
C GLU A 30 -1.36 5.36 -8.34
N LEU A 31 -0.29 4.60 -8.08
CA LEU A 31 -0.37 3.14 -8.00
C LEU A 31 -1.31 2.65 -6.88
N ARG A 32 -1.32 3.32 -5.73
CA ARG A 32 -2.28 3.02 -4.65
C ARG A 32 -3.72 3.23 -5.09
N LYS A 33 -4.02 4.30 -5.84
CA LYS A 33 -5.38 4.56 -6.34
C LYS A 33 -5.78 3.56 -7.43
N ARG A 34 -4.84 3.21 -8.32
CA ARG A 34 -5.07 2.33 -9.47
C ARG A 34 -5.22 0.86 -9.08
N LEU A 35 -4.36 0.37 -8.19
CA LEU A 35 -4.26 -1.04 -7.80
C LEU A 35 -4.69 -1.30 -6.35
N ARG A 36 -5.14 -0.28 -5.62
CA ARG A 36 -5.58 -0.37 -4.21
C ARG A 36 -4.49 -0.81 -3.22
N LEU A 37 -3.22 -0.74 -3.62
CA LEU A 37 -2.08 -1.16 -2.81
C LEU A 37 -2.11 -0.48 -1.43
N GLY A 38 -1.99 -1.28 -0.38
CA GLY A 38 -1.98 -0.76 1.00
C GLY A 38 -3.31 -0.16 1.48
N MET A 39 -4.42 -0.41 0.79
CA MET A 39 -5.78 -0.05 1.25
C MET A 39 -6.46 -1.17 2.06
N GLY A 40 -5.87 -2.37 2.10
CA GLY A 40 -6.36 -3.48 2.93
C GLY A 40 -6.09 -3.30 4.43
N PRO A 41 -6.47 -4.27 5.28
CA PRO A 41 -6.35 -4.18 6.74
C PRO A 41 -4.91 -4.06 7.24
N CYS A 42 -3.92 -4.45 6.42
CA CYS A 42 -2.50 -4.27 6.75
C CYS A 42 -2.01 -2.83 6.55
N GLN A 43 -2.81 -1.95 5.93
CA GLN A 43 -2.48 -0.55 5.65
C GLN A 43 -1.12 -0.36 4.92
N GLY A 44 -0.74 -1.34 4.10
CA GLY A 44 0.47 -1.25 3.28
C GLY A 44 1.77 -1.63 3.96
N ARG A 45 1.74 -2.09 5.23
CA ARG A 45 2.95 -2.47 5.99
C ARG A 45 3.85 -3.48 5.27
N THR A 46 3.26 -4.38 4.48
CA THR A 46 4.00 -5.43 3.76
C THR A 46 4.29 -5.05 2.31
N CYS A 47 3.30 -4.54 1.58
CA CYS A 47 3.41 -4.33 0.14
C CYS A 47 4.09 -3.01 -0.23
N ILE A 48 3.91 -1.92 0.54
CA ILE A 48 4.45 -0.60 0.17
C ILE A 48 5.98 -0.60 0.05
N PRO A 49 6.75 -1.18 1.01
CA PRO A 49 8.21 -1.25 0.85
C PRO A 49 8.65 -2.04 -0.38
N LEU A 50 7.87 -3.05 -0.81
CA LEU A 50 8.16 -3.83 -2.01
C LEU A 50 7.87 -3.03 -3.28
N VAL A 51 6.73 -2.36 -3.34
CA VAL A 51 6.32 -1.51 -4.46
C VAL A 51 7.28 -0.35 -4.66
N VAL A 52 7.75 0.28 -3.57
CA VAL A 52 8.75 1.36 -3.63
C VAL A 52 10.06 0.85 -4.24
N LYS A 53 10.50 -0.38 -3.90
CA LYS A 53 11.69 -0.98 -4.53
C LYS A 53 11.49 -1.23 -6.03
N ILE A 54 10.32 -1.73 -6.42
CA ILE A 54 9.97 -1.98 -7.83
C ILE A 54 9.96 -0.64 -8.60
N LEU A 55 9.32 0.39 -8.04
CA LEU A 55 9.29 1.74 -8.60
C LEU A 55 10.70 2.32 -8.76
N ALA A 56 11.56 2.20 -7.73
CA ALA A 56 12.94 2.68 -7.78
C ALA A 56 13.71 2.02 -8.92
N GLN A 57 13.60 0.69 -9.04
CA GLN A 57 14.25 -0.07 -10.11
C GLN A 57 13.74 0.33 -11.51
N LYS A 58 12.45 0.58 -11.67
CA LYS A 58 11.85 0.91 -12.97
C LYS A 58 12.01 2.38 -13.38
N THR A 59 12.02 3.29 -12.42
CA THR A 59 12.16 4.74 -12.70
C THR A 59 13.61 5.23 -12.64
N GLY A 60 14.55 4.39 -12.18
CA GLY A 60 15.95 4.76 -11.98
C GLY A 60 16.20 5.73 -10.82
N LYS A 61 15.17 6.03 -10.03
CA LYS A 61 15.26 6.85 -8.81
C LYS A 61 15.82 6.05 -7.66
N LYS A 62 16.43 6.72 -6.68
CA LYS A 62 16.78 6.08 -5.42
C LYS A 62 15.52 5.83 -4.59
N VAL A 63 15.58 4.81 -3.73
CA VAL A 63 14.47 4.45 -2.84
C VAL A 63 14.10 5.62 -1.93
N GLU A 64 15.07 6.40 -1.49
CA GLU A 64 14.84 7.56 -0.61
C GLU A 64 14.14 8.73 -1.31
N GLU A 65 14.15 8.78 -2.64
CA GLU A 65 13.50 9.84 -3.42
C GLU A 65 12.01 9.57 -3.68
N ILE A 66 11.55 8.35 -3.40
CA ILE A 66 10.15 7.98 -3.57
C ILE A 66 9.40 8.29 -2.28
N PRO A 67 8.40 9.19 -2.30
CA PRO A 67 7.66 9.53 -1.10
C PRO A 67 6.90 8.30 -0.58
N LEU A 68 6.75 8.21 0.75
CA LEU A 68 5.91 7.17 1.35
C LEU A 68 4.48 7.70 1.56
N PRO A 69 3.46 6.82 1.45
CA PRO A 69 2.08 7.18 1.77
C PRO A 69 1.95 7.68 3.20
N THR A 70 1.03 8.63 3.41
CA THR A 70 0.78 9.19 4.75
C THR A 70 0.14 8.14 5.66
N SER A 71 0.71 7.92 6.85
CA SER A 71 0.08 7.11 7.89
C SER A 71 -1.10 7.87 8.51
N ARG A 72 -2.27 7.22 8.61
CA ARG A 72 -3.49 7.80 9.19
C ARG A 72 -3.95 6.96 10.39
N PRO A 73 -4.39 7.59 11.49
CA PRO A 73 -4.98 6.85 12.60
C PRO A 73 -6.38 6.34 12.20
N PRO A 74 -6.82 5.18 12.74
CA PRO A 74 -6.09 4.27 13.63
C PRO A 74 -5.10 3.37 12.85
N ILE A 75 -3.89 3.15 13.40
CA ILE A 75 -2.79 2.41 12.73
C ILE A 75 -3.17 0.93 12.52
N VAL A 76 -3.92 0.37 13.45
CA VAL A 76 -4.53 -0.96 13.39
C VAL A 76 -6.04 -0.81 13.32
N PRO A 77 -6.75 -1.68 12.60
CA PRO A 77 -8.21 -1.68 12.63
C PRO A 77 -8.71 -1.85 14.07
N VAL A 78 -9.60 -0.96 14.48
CA VAL A 78 -10.32 -1.03 15.76
C VAL A 78 -11.81 -1.16 15.46
N THR A 79 -12.55 -1.83 16.35
CA THR A 79 -14.01 -1.92 16.20
C THR A 79 -14.65 -0.57 16.47
N LEU A 80 -15.80 -0.30 15.83
CA LEU A 80 -16.56 0.93 16.12
C LEU A 80 -17.00 0.99 17.59
N GLY A 81 -17.31 -0.15 18.21
CA GLY A 81 -17.65 -0.22 19.63
C GLY A 81 -16.53 0.27 20.54
N ALA A 82 -15.26 -0.04 20.22
CA ALA A 82 -14.12 0.45 20.99
C ALA A 82 -13.87 1.96 20.83
N LEU A 83 -14.40 2.58 19.76
CA LEU A 83 -14.36 4.03 19.56
C LEU A 83 -15.57 4.75 20.17
N ALA A 84 -16.69 4.04 20.31
CA ALA A 84 -17.96 4.57 20.81
C ALA A 84 -18.16 4.35 22.31
N SER A 85 -17.36 3.49 22.95
CA SER A 85 -17.37 3.31 24.39
C SER A 85 -16.76 4.56 25.05
N ASP A 86 -17.58 5.33 25.76
CA ASP A 86 -17.08 6.26 26.76
C ASP A 86 -16.53 5.42 27.91
N GLU A 87 -15.25 5.56 28.26
CA GLU A 87 -14.67 4.92 29.46
C GLU A 87 -15.15 5.61 30.76
N ASP A 88 -16.28 6.34 30.72
CA ASP A 88 -16.87 7.12 31.81
C ASP A 88 -18.29 6.63 32.20
N GLU A 89 -18.57 5.32 32.14
CA GLU A 89 -19.72 4.73 32.86
C GLU A 89 -19.25 4.15 34.21
N GLU A 90 -19.17 5.02 35.22
CA GLU A 90 -19.40 4.68 36.64
C GLU A 90 -20.88 4.84 37.01
#